data_AF-A0A0T9RKY4-F1
#
_entry.id   AF-A0A0T9RKY4-F1
#
_cell.length_a   1.000
_cell.length_b   1.000
_cell.length_c   1.000
_cell.angle_alpha   90.00
_cell.angle_beta   90.00
_cell.angle_gamma   90.00
#
_symmetry.space_group_name_H-M   'P 1'
#
loop_
_entity.id
_entity.type
_entity.pdbx_description
1 polymer ?
#
loop_
_entity_poly.entity_id
_entity_poly.type
_entity_poly.pdbx_seq_one_letter_code
_entity_poly.pdbx_strand_id
1 'polypeptide(L)'
;MTFRELDKIIIATGRKGDAQLLLSLLLDSFDNGIECVDIDTVIAETGLKNPNVSAVTNKLKDLGALTILYKDMRSKDGLFSEVRNGRWSKAYYKLPPVILQLYRRG
;
A
#
# COMPACT_ATOMS: atom_id res chain seq x y z
N MET A 1 8.07 -15.16 3.67
CA MET A 1 6.64 -15.27 3.30
C MET A 1 6.53 -16.14 2.06
N THR A 2 5.49 -16.96 1.94
CA THR A 2 5.14 -17.74 0.74
C THR A 2 3.89 -17.18 0.06
N PHE A 3 3.63 -17.56 -1.20
CA PHE A 3 2.40 -17.16 -1.89
C PHE A 3 1.13 -17.66 -1.19
N ARG A 4 1.18 -18.81 -0.52
CA ARG A 4 0.04 -19.32 0.27
C ARG A 4 -0.22 -18.48 1.51
N GLU A 5 0.84 -17.97 2.16
CA GLU A 5 0.70 -17.05 3.28
C GLU A 5 0.15 -15.70 2.82
N LEU A 6 0.63 -15.19 1.68
CA LEU A 6 0.09 -13.97 1.08
C LEU A 6 -1.40 -14.13 0.71
N ASP A 7 -1.80 -15.24 0.10
CA ASP A 7 -3.21 -15.49 -0.24
C ASP A 7 -4.09 -15.56 1.02
N LYS A 8 -3.61 -16.16 2.12
CA LYS A 8 -4.31 -16.13 3.42
C LYS A 8 -4.48 -14.70 3.95
N ILE A 9 -3.44 -13.86 3.83
CA ILE A 9 -3.49 -12.45 4.23
C ILE A 9 -4.52 -11.69 3.38
N ILE A 10 -4.49 -11.88 2.05
CA ILE A 10 -5.43 -11.28 1.10
C ILE A 10 -6.87 -11.67 1.46
N ILE A 11 -7.13 -12.95 1.74
CA ILE A 11 -8.46 -13.43 2.14
C ILE A 11 -8.89 -12.82 3.48
N ALA A 12 -7.98 -12.70 4.45
CA ALA A 12 -8.25 -12.12 5.77
C ALA A 12 -8.62 -10.62 5.74
N THR A 13 -8.44 -9.93 4.61
CA THR A 13 -8.94 -8.57 4.41
C THR A 13 -10.47 -8.48 4.32
N GLY A 14 -11.15 -9.59 4.01
CA GLY A 14 -12.57 -9.60 3.67
C GLY A 14 -12.90 -8.88 2.36
N ARG A 15 -11.87 -8.42 1.63
CA ARG A 15 -11.91 -7.63 0.39
C ARG A 15 -10.85 -8.13 -0.57
N LYS A 16 -10.88 -9.44 -0.84
CA LYS A 16 -9.88 -10.13 -1.67
C LYS A 16 -9.62 -9.40 -3.00
N GLY A 17 -10.67 -8.98 -3.70
CA GLY A 17 -10.55 -8.24 -4.96
C GLY A 17 -9.78 -6.93 -4.81
N ASP A 18 -10.20 -6.07 -3.89
CA ASP A 18 -9.55 -4.80 -3.60
C ASP A 18 -8.09 -4.98 -3.17
N ALA A 19 -7.80 -5.99 -2.35
CA ALA A 19 -6.45 -6.29 -1.88
C ALA A 19 -5.53 -6.79 -3.01
N GLN A 20 -6.02 -7.68 -3.87
CA GLN A 20 -5.27 -8.13 -5.06
C GLN A 20 -5.00 -6.97 -6.00
N LEU A 21 -6.01 -6.13 -6.24
CA LEU A 21 -5.91 -5.03 -7.18
C LEU A 21 -4.95 -3.94 -6.68
N LEU A 22 -4.97 -3.64 -5.38
CA LEU A 22 -3.96 -2.79 -4.74
C LEU A 22 -2.54 -3.38 -4.86
N LEU A 23 -2.36 -4.68 -4.55
CA LEU A 23 -1.05 -5.32 -4.65
C LEU A 23 -0.51 -5.29 -6.08
N SER A 24 -1.35 -5.59 -7.08
CA SER A 24 -0.96 -5.51 -8.50
C SER A 24 -0.51 -4.10 -8.88
N LEU A 25 -1.29 -3.07 -8.54
CA LEU A 25 -0.91 -1.68 -8.80
C LEU A 25 0.45 -1.32 -8.19
N LEU A 26 0.71 -1.74 -6.95
CA LEU A 26 1.97 -1.44 -6.28
C LEU A 26 3.16 -2.20 -6.88
N LEU A 27 2.94 -3.44 -7.34
CA LEU A 27 3.96 -4.21 -8.04
C LEU A 27 4.29 -3.57 -9.40
N ASP A 28 3.28 -3.15 -10.17
CA ASP A 28 3.47 -2.46 -11.45
C ASP A 28 4.17 -1.12 -11.24
N SER A 29 3.80 -0.37 -10.20
CA SER A 29 4.45 0.90 -9.85
C SER A 29 5.92 0.67 -9.50
N PHE A 30 6.22 -0.36 -8.72
CA PHE A 30 7.59 -0.72 -8.36
C PHE A 30 8.43 -1.09 -9.60
N ASP A 31 7.86 -1.87 -10.52
CA ASP A 31 8.53 -2.22 -11.79
C ASP A 31 8.82 -0.98 -12.66
N ASN A 32 8.02 0.09 -12.51
CA ASN A 32 8.22 1.39 -13.15
C ASN A 32 9.15 2.34 -12.36
N GLY A 33 9.82 1.85 -11.30
CA GLY A 33 10.73 2.64 -10.46
C GLY A 33 10.03 3.56 -9.46
N ILE A 34 8.72 3.40 -9.25
CA ILE A 34 7.94 4.17 -8.27
C ILE A 34 7.88 3.36 -6.97
N GLU A 35 8.64 3.78 -5.95
CA GLU A 35 8.73 3.04 -4.69
C GLU A 35 7.45 3.06 -3.83
N CYS A 36 6.65 4.13 -3.92
CA CYS A 36 5.42 4.27 -3.14
C CYS A 36 4.38 5.08 -3.92
N VAL A 37 3.11 4.73 -3.70
CA VAL A 37 1.97 5.30 -4.44
C VAL A 37 1.03 5.99 -3.48
N ASP A 38 0.58 7.19 -3.82
CA ASP A 38 -0.31 7.95 -2.96
C ASP A 38 -1.78 7.51 -3.09
N ILE A 39 -2.57 7.86 -2.07
CA ILE A 39 -3.99 7.47 -2.01
C ILE A 39 -4.84 7.94 -3.20
N ASP A 40 -4.54 9.11 -3.79
CA ASP A 40 -5.31 9.63 -4.91
C ASP A 40 -5.01 8.82 -6.18
N THR A 41 -3.74 8.46 -6.40
CA THR A 41 -3.34 7.55 -7.49
C THR A 41 -3.97 6.17 -7.31
N VAL A 42 -3.98 5.61 -6.10
CA VAL A 42 -4.68 4.35 -5.84
C VAL A 42 -6.14 4.48 -6.25
N ILE A 43 -6.86 5.50 -5.77
CA ILE A 43 -8.28 5.67 -6.10
C ILE A 43 -8.50 5.83 -7.63
N ALA A 44 -7.64 6.59 -8.30
CA ALA A 44 -7.74 6.84 -9.73
C ALA A 44 -7.53 5.58 -10.58
N GLU A 45 -6.48 4.81 -10.30
CA GLU A 45 -6.11 3.62 -11.08
C GLU A 45 -6.96 2.40 -10.73
N THR A 46 -7.46 2.33 -9.49
CA THR A 46 -8.20 1.16 -8.99
C THR A 46 -9.71 1.31 -9.01
N GLY A 47 -10.22 2.55 -9.06
CA GLY A 47 -11.63 2.86 -8.84
C GLY A 47 -12.13 2.59 -7.41
N LEU A 48 -11.24 2.25 -6.47
CA LEU A 48 -11.62 1.95 -5.10
C LEU A 48 -12.11 3.20 -4.38
N LYS A 49 -13.17 3.05 -3.59
CA LYS A 49 -13.63 4.13 -2.71
C LYS A 49 -12.70 4.28 -1.51
N ASN A 50 -12.47 5.51 -1.06
CA ASN A 50 -11.56 5.84 0.05
C ASN A 50 -11.77 4.97 1.32
N PRO A 51 -13.01 4.69 1.78
CA PRO A 51 -13.23 3.80 2.92
C PRO A 51 -12.72 2.37 2.70
N ASN A 52 -12.83 1.84 1.47
CA ASN A 52 -12.34 0.52 1.12
C ASN A 52 -10.81 0.49 1.06
N VAL A 53 -10.20 1.52 0.46
CA VAL A 53 -8.73 1.67 0.46
C VAL A 53 -8.21 1.66 1.89
N SER A 54 -8.80 2.47 2.78
CA SER A 54 -8.40 2.53 4.19
C SER A 54 -8.57 1.18 4.90
N ALA A 55 -9.70 0.49 4.71
CA ALA A 55 -9.94 -0.81 5.34
C ALA A 55 -8.95 -1.88 4.89
N VAL A 56 -8.67 -1.96 3.58
CA VAL A 56 -7.74 -2.93 2.98
C VAL A 56 -6.31 -2.62 3.40
N THR A 57 -5.88 -1.37 3.26
CA THR A 57 -4.50 -0.97 3.55
C THR A 57 -4.13 -1.14 5.01
N ASN A 58 -5.04 -0.81 5.94
CA ASN A 58 -4.83 -1.07 7.36
C ASN A 58 -4.69 -2.56 7.64
N LYS A 59 -5.57 -3.40 7.07
CA LYS A 59 -5.52 -4.84 7.32
C LYS A 59 -4.27 -5.50 6.72
N LEU A 60 -3.84 -5.08 5.53
CA LEU A 60 -2.59 -5.55 4.92
C LEU A 60 -1.36 -5.07 5.72
N LYS A 61 -1.39 -3.84 6.25
CA LYS A 61 -0.35 -3.31 7.14
C LYS A 61 -0.22 -4.14 8.41
N ASP A 62 -1.34 -4.38 9.10
CA ASP A 62 -1.38 -5.16 10.35
C ASP A 62 -0.85 -6.59 10.16
N LEU A 63 -0.98 -7.14 8.95
CA LEU A 63 -0.50 -8.47 8.58
C LEU A 63 0.88 -8.46 7.89
N GLY A 64 1.56 -7.31 7.84
CA GLY A 64 2.92 -7.18 7.31
C GLY A 64 3.04 -7.29 5.79
N ALA A 65 1.95 -7.15 5.05
CA ALA A 65 1.92 -7.19 3.59
C ALA A 65 1.94 -5.79 2.94
N LEU A 66 1.92 -4.72 3.74
CA LEU A 66 1.95 -3.34 3.25
C LEU A 66 2.61 -2.41 4.27
N THR A 67 3.34 -1.40 3.79
CA THR A 67 3.80 -0.27 4.60
C THR A 67 2.98 0.97 4.24
N ILE A 68 2.45 1.66 5.26
CA ILE A 68 1.78 2.95 5.08
C ILE A 68 2.73 4.06 5.56
N LEU A 69 3.06 4.96 4.66
CA LEU A 69 3.85 6.16 4.92
C LEU A 69 2.94 7.38 4.83
N TYR A 70 3.30 8.42 5.58
CA TYR A 70 2.61 9.69 5.60
C TYR A 70 3.61 10.78 5.24
N LYS A 71 3.24 11.63 4.28
CA LYS A 71 3.98 12.84 3.92
C LYS A 71 3.16 14.06 4.29
N ASP A 72 3.77 15.04 4.95
CA ASP A 72 3.15 16.35 5.20
C ASP A 72 3.10 17.15 3.90
N MET A 73 1.89 17.47 3.43
CA MET A 73 1.67 18.20 2.18
C MET A 73 2.01 19.69 2.28
N ARG A 74 2.26 20.24 3.47
CA ARG A 74 2.69 21.64 3.64
C ARG A 74 4.16 21.84 3.31
N SER A 75 4.97 20.81 3.48
CA SER A 75 6.40 20.84 3.19
C SER A 75 6.66 20.09 1.90
N LYS A 76 7.17 20.79 0.87
CA LYS A 76 7.55 20.15 -0.39
C LYS A 76 8.60 19.05 -0.16
N ASP A 77 9.50 19.30 0.80
CA ASP A 77 10.57 18.39 1.24
C ASP A 77 10.17 17.59 2.51
N GLY A 78 8.87 17.49 2.79
CA GLY A 78 8.37 16.72 3.93
C GLY A 78 8.87 15.27 3.86
N LEU A 79 9.51 14.83 4.93
CA LEU A 79 9.98 13.45 5.05
C LEU A 79 8.78 12.49 5.22
N PHE A 80 8.94 11.27 4.70
CA PHE A 80 8.00 10.20 4.97
C PHE A 80 8.10 9.75 6.44
N SER A 81 6.95 9.49 7.04
CA SER A 81 6.83 8.99 8.40
C SER A 81 5.80 7.86 8.45
N GLU A 82 6.05 6.80 9.22
CA GLU A 82 5.04 5.76 9.48
C GLU A 82 3.94 6.24 10.44
N VAL A 83 4.20 7.34 11.15
CA VAL A 83 3.25 8.01 12.04
C VAL A 83 2.58 9.17 11.31
N ARG A 84 1.27 9.25 11.45
CA ARG A 84 0.46 10.29 10.83
C ARG A 84 0.74 11.66 11.46
N ASN A 85 1.41 12.54 10.72
CA ASN A 85 1.80 13.87 11.20
C ASN A 85 0.71 14.93 10.96
N GLY A 86 -0.45 14.77 11.61
CA GLY A 86 -1.52 15.77 11.64
C GLY A 86 -2.45 15.79 10.42
N ARG A 87 -3.33 16.81 10.35
CA ARG A 87 -4.45 16.90 9.39
C ARG A 87 -4.02 16.95 7.91
N TRP A 88 -2.83 17.45 7.62
CA TRP A 88 -2.33 17.67 6.25
C TRP A 88 -1.42 16.55 5.74
N SER A 89 -1.41 15.43 6.46
CA SER A 89 -0.71 14.23 6.02
C SER A 89 -1.47 13.50 4.91
N LYS A 90 -0.77 13.21 3.82
CA LYS A 90 -1.26 12.33 2.75
C LYS A 90 -0.65 10.94 2.92
N ALA A 91 -1.48 9.91 2.73
CA ALA A 91 -1.05 8.52 2.83
C ALA A 91 -0.40 8.05 1.52
N TYR A 92 0.67 7.30 1.66
CA TYR A 92 1.43 6.63 0.63
C TYR A 92 1.57 5.15 1.00
N TYR A 93 1.53 4.29 0.00
CA TYR A 93 1.53 2.85 0.17
C TYR A 93 2.76 2.26 -0.52
N LYS A 94 3.48 1.40 0.19
CA LYS A 94 4.71 0.76 -0.26
C LYS A 94 4.67 -0.74 0.04
N LEU A 95 5.24 -1.55 -0.85
CA LEU A 95 5.43 -2.96 -0.61
C LEU A 95 6.64 -3.18 0.31
N PRO A 96 6.49 -3.97 1.38
CA PRO A 96 7.63 -4.31 2.23
C PRO A 96 8.58 -5.27 1.49
N PRO A 97 9.87 -5.34 1.88
CA PRO A 97 10.87 -6.18 1.22
C PRO A 97 10.45 -7.66 1.12
N VAL A 98 9.73 -8.17 2.11
CA VAL A 98 9.24 -9.56 2.14
C VAL A 98 8.27 -9.88 0.99
N ILE A 99 7.48 -8.89 0.55
CA ILE A 99 6.58 -9.04 -0.60
C ILE A 99 7.37 -8.94 -1.89
N LEU A 100 8.27 -7.96 -2.00
CA LEU A 100 9.10 -7.80 -3.19
C LEU A 100 9.93 -9.06 -3.47
N GLN A 101 10.61 -9.60 -2.45
CA GLN A 101 11.39 -10.84 -2.54
C GLN A 101 10.55 -12.04 -2.98
N LEU A 102 9.30 -12.12 -2.51
CA LEU A 102 8.37 -13.19 -2.91
C LEU A 102 8.09 -13.16 -4.43
N TYR A 103 8.03 -11.97 -5.02
CA TYR A 103 7.88 -11.77 -6.46
C TYR A 103 9.21 -11.69 -7.22
N ARG A 104 10.34 -12.00 -6.55
CA ARG A 104 11.71 -11.86 -7.11
C ARG A 104 12.02 -10.44 -7.59
N ARG A 105 11.46 -9.46 -6.89
CA ARG A 105 11.74 -8.03 -7.04
C ARG A 105 12.60 -7.63 -5.84
N GLY A 106 13.76 -7.02 -6.07
CA GLY A 106 14.70 -6.61 -5.01
C GLY A 106 15.91 -7.51 -4.85
#